data_AF-A0A928IGI8-F1
#
_entry.id   AF-A0A928IGI8-F1
#
_cell.length_a   1.000
_cell.length_b   1.000
_cell.length_c   1.000
_cell.angle_alpha   90.00
_cell.angle_beta   90.00
_cell.angle_gamma   90.00
#
_symmetry.space_group_name_H-M   'P 1'
#
loop_
_entity.id
_entity.type
_entity.pdbx_description
1 polymer ?
#
loop_
_entity_poly.entity_id
_entity_poly.type
_entity_poly.pdbx_seq_one_letter_code
_entity_poly.pdbx_strand_id
1 'polypeptide(L)'
;MDKEKTLRCGALVAFEIFAVVTIITLIANKQYDRLPLAIATPLILLVPKFAEQIFKCKIVLPVYLISLFYAIGPMLGHCHNFYYTIPWWDKMLHILGGVMFAFFGLFLFEKYVGNNKKKVVMTAIFALCFSMAISVLWEFCEYGADTFFGMDMQDDVVIHRINSYLLDDEVGIAGSIDEIEEVLVNGKTLPVAGYIDIGLNDTMMDMLLETLGAVVVAVVYIIGKGKFNVFKNKEQKT
;
A
#
# COMPACT_ATOMS: atom_id res chain seq x y z
N MET A 1 -31.19 3.18 -16.27
CA MET A 1 -29.80 3.49 -15.90
C MET A 1 -29.07 2.17 -15.66
N ASP A 2 -27.94 1.92 -16.31
CA ASP A 2 -27.18 0.67 -16.20
C ASP A 2 -26.86 0.37 -14.72
N LYS A 3 -27.32 -0.79 -14.21
CA LYS A 3 -27.19 -1.20 -12.80
C LYS A 3 -25.73 -1.15 -12.33
N GLU A 4 -24.78 -1.48 -13.22
CA GLU A 4 -23.35 -1.40 -12.94
C GLU A 4 -22.91 0.05 -12.72
N LYS A 5 -23.30 0.97 -13.63
CA LYS A 5 -22.99 2.40 -13.49
C LYS A 5 -23.54 2.99 -12.19
N THR A 6 -24.78 2.63 -11.83
CA THR A 6 -25.39 3.06 -10.56
C THR A 6 -24.58 2.60 -9.37
N LEU A 7 -24.15 1.33 -9.33
CA LEU A 7 -23.39 0.79 -8.20
C LEU A 7 -22.00 1.44 -8.08
N ARG A 8 -21.32 1.67 -9.21
CA ARG A 8 -20.00 2.33 -9.21
C ARG A 8 -20.07 3.76 -8.69
N CYS A 9 -21.03 4.55 -9.17
CA CYS A 9 -21.23 5.91 -8.69
C CYS A 9 -21.68 5.94 -7.23
N GLY A 10 -22.63 5.06 -6.86
CA GLY A 10 -23.14 4.97 -5.49
C GLY A 10 -22.05 4.64 -4.48
N ALA A 11 -21.19 3.65 -4.78
CA ALA A 11 -20.08 3.26 -3.91
C ALA A 11 -19.04 4.38 -3.75
N LEU A 12 -18.64 5.03 -4.85
CA LEU A 12 -17.71 6.16 -4.78
C LEU A 12 -18.28 7.29 -3.94
N VAL A 13 -19.51 7.73 -4.21
CA VAL A 13 -20.16 8.82 -3.46
C VAL A 13 -20.32 8.46 -1.98
N ALA A 14 -20.66 7.21 -1.66
CA ALA A 14 -20.78 6.77 -0.27
C ALA A 14 -19.44 6.86 0.48
N PHE A 15 -18.34 6.42 -0.13
CA PHE A 15 -17.02 6.51 0.49
C PHE A 15 -16.48 7.95 0.57
N GLU A 16 -16.77 8.79 -0.42
CA GLU A 16 -16.45 10.22 -0.38
C GLU A 16 -17.18 10.92 0.78
N ILE A 17 -18.47 10.65 0.94
CA ILE A 17 -19.25 11.17 2.08
C ILE A 17 -18.66 10.68 3.40
N PHE A 18 -18.32 9.39 3.50
CA PHE A 18 -17.69 8.83 4.69
C PHE A 18 -16.35 9.51 5.03
N ALA A 19 -15.50 9.77 4.04
CA ALA A 19 -14.24 10.47 4.21
C ALA A 19 -14.45 11.92 4.67
N VAL A 20 -15.36 12.66 4.03
CA VAL A 20 -15.69 14.04 4.43
C VAL A 20 -16.26 14.10 5.85
N VAL A 21 -17.16 13.18 6.21
CA VAL A 21 -17.69 13.10 7.59
C VAL A 21 -16.55 12.81 8.58
N THR A 22 -15.66 11.89 8.27
CA THR A 22 -14.48 11.59 9.10
C THR A 22 -13.62 12.85 9.32
N ILE A 23 -13.31 13.61 8.25
CA ILE A 23 -12.57 14.87 8.35
C ILE A 23 -13.27 15.87 9.28
N ILE A 24 -14.59 16.07 9.11
CA ILE A 24 -15.36 16.99 9.95
C ILE A 24 -15.31 16.56 11.43
N THR A 25 -15.47 15.26 11.70
CA THR A 25 -15.40 14.70 13.05
C THR A 25 -14.01 14.90 13.68
N LEU A 26 -12.94 14.65 12.94
CA LEU A 26 -11.57 14.84 13.42
C LEU A 26 -11.30 16.31 13.77
N ILE A 27 -11.76 17.26 12.94
CA ILE A 27 -11.64 18.69 13.21
C ILE A 27 -12.43 19.07 14.47
N ALA A 28 -13.68 18.60 14.60
CA ALA A 28 -14.53 18.89 15.75
C ALA A 28 -13.92 18.38 17.07
N ASN A 29 -13.23 17.22 17.02
CA ASN A 29 -12.56 16.60 18.15
C ASN A 29 -11.10 17.06 18.34
N LYS A 30 -10.59 17.98 17.50
CA LYS A 30 -9.20 18.47 17.52
C LYS A 30 -8.13 17.37 17.36
N GLN A 31 -8.45 16.32 16.62
CA GLN A 31 -7.54 15.21 16.30
C GLN A 31 -6.76 15.52 15.02
N TYR A 32 -5.86 16.51 15.11
CA TYR A 32 -5.16 17.07 13.95
C TYR A 32 -4.05 16.17 13.39
N ASP A 33 -3.51 15.29 14.24
CA ASP A 33 -2.56 14.23 13.88
C ASP A 33 -3.10 13.34 12.74
N ARG A 34 -4.40 13.08 12.73
CA ARG A 34 -5.06 12.18 11.76
C ARG A 34 -5.49 12.85 10.46
N LEU A 35 -5.50 14.19 10.42
CA LEU A 35 -6.03 14.94 9.28
C LEU A 35 -5.28 14.74 7.96
N PRO A 36 -3.93 14.65 7.91
CA PRO A 36 -3.20 14.51 6.66
C PRO A 36 -3.70 13.33 5.82
N LEU A 37 -3.80 12.14 6.41
CA LEU A 37 -4.31 10.94 5.73
C LEU A 37 -5.80 11.05 5.38
N ALA A 38 -6.60 11.58 6.30
CA ALA A 38 -8.03 11.78 6.06
C ALA A 38 -8.30 12.71 4.86
N ILE A 39 -7.51 13.78 4.70
CA ILE A 39 -7.60 14.72 3.58
C ILE A 39 -7.10 14.10 2.27
N ALA A 40 -6.07 13.25 2.31
CA ALA A 40 -5.57 12.53 1.14
C ALA A 40 -6.59 11.52 0.60
N THR A 41 -7.38 10.90 1.48
CA THR A 41 -8.29 9.78 1.14
C THR A 41 -9.32 10.11 0.04
N PRO A 42 -10.07 11.23 0.07
CA PRO A 42 -10.92 11.67 -1.05
C PRO A 42 -10.18 11.74 -2.39
N LEU A 43 -8.93 12.21 -2.41
CA LEU A 43 -8.14 12.30 -3.63
C LEU A 43 -7.78 10.91 -4.17
N ILE A 44 -7.41 9.99 -3.26
CA ILE A 44 -7.09 8.59 -3.60
C ILE A 44 -8.32 7.86 -4.13
N LEU A 45 -9.51 8.12 -3.58
CA LEU A 45 -10.78 7.54 -4.06
C LEU A 45 -11.09 7.85 -5.54
N LEU A 46 -10.55 8.95 -6.08
CA LEU A 46 -10.69 9.32 -7.48
C LEU A 46 -9.71 8.60 -8.41
N VAL A 47 -8.63 7.99 -7.88
CA VAL A 47 -7.57 7.34 -8.67
C VAL A 47 -8.12 6.27 -9.63
N PRO A 48 -8.99 5.33 -9.23
CA PRO A 48 -9.51 4.33 -10.17
C PRO A 48 -10.29 4.95 -11.34
N LYS A 49 -11.01 6.04 -11.09
CA LYS A 49 -11.76 6.77 -12.13
C LYS A 49 -10.82 7.50 -13.09
N PHE A 50 -9.78 8.16 -12.57
CA PHE A 50 -8.77 8.80 -13.40
C PHE A 50 -7.98 7.76 -14.21
N ALA A 51 -7.62 6.62 -13.63
CA ALA A 51 -6.98 5.52 -14.35
C ALA A 51 -7.82 5.07 -15.55
N GLU A 52 -9.14 4.89 -15.39
CA GLU A 52 -10.01 4.56 -16.53
C GLU A 52 -10.02 5.60 -17.65
N GLN A 53 -9.89 6.88 -17.30
CA GLN A 53 -9.88 7.99 -18.25
C GLN A 53 -8.53 8.09 -18.97
N ILE A 54 -7.43 8.09 -18.22
CA ILE A 54 -6.06 8.20 -18.72
C ILE A 54 -5.74 7.00 -19.62
N PHE A 55 -5.99 5.78 -19.12
CA PHE A 55 -5.67 4.55 -19.84
C PHE A 55 -6.79 4.09 -20.76
N LYS A 56 -7.87 4.88 -20.94
CA LYS A 56 -9.00 4.58 -21.82
C LYS A 56 -9.50 3.14 -21.67
N CYS A 57 -9.73 2.71 -20.44
CA CYS A 57 -10.18 1.36 -20.11
C CYS A 57 -11.41 1.39 -19.21
N LYS A 58 -11.97 0.20 -18.95
CA LYS A 58 -12.98 -0.02 -17.93
C LYS A 58 -12.50 -1.11 -16.98
N ILE A 59 -12.30 -0.76 -15.72
CA ILE A 59 -12.05 -1.67 -14.62
C ILE A 59 -13.35 -2.44 -14.37
N VAL A 60 -13.26 -3.77 -14.28
CA VAL A 60 -14.45 -4.58 -13.96
C VAL A 60 -14.97 -4.25 -12.57
N LEU A 61 -16.28 -4.30 -12.40
CA LEU A 61 -16.96 -3.84 -11.17
C LEU A 61 -16.35 -4.40 -9.87
N PRO A 62 -16.04 -5.71 -9.72
CA PRO A 62 -15.43 -6.21 -8.49
C PRO A 62 -14.10 -5.54 -8.15
N VAL A 63 -13.21 -5.39 -9.14
CA VAL A 63 -11.91 -4.75 -8.92
C VAL A 63 -12.08 -3.27 -8.63
N TYR A 64 -13.02 -2.59 -9.29
CA TYR A 64 -13.32 -1.19 -8.99
C TYR A 64 -13.78 -1.01 -7.53
N LEU A 65 -14.68 -1.86 -7.03
CA LEU A 65 -15.15 -1.80 -5.64
C LEU A 65 -14.02 -2.11 -4.65
N ILE A 66 -13.19 -3.09 -4.95
CA ILE A 66 -12.00 -3.43 -4.15
C ILE A 66 -11.02 -2.25 -4.13
N SER A 67 -10.81 -1.54 -5.25
CA SER A 67 -9.95 -0.37 -5.28
C SER A 67 -10.46 0.78 -4.43
N LEU A 68 -11.79 0.97 -4.37
CA LEU A 68 -12.37 1.96 -3.47
C LEU A 68 -12.24 1.55 -2.00
N PHE A 69 -12.40 0.25 -1.70
CA PHE A 69 -12.17 -0.27 -0.34
C PHE A 69 -10.71 -0.10 0.09
N TYR A 70 -9.76 -0.46 -0.79
CA TYR A 70 -8.34 -0.25 -0.56
C TYR A 70 -8.03 1.23 -0.29
N ALA A 71 -8.60 2.16 -1.06
CA ALA A 71 -8.40 3.60 -0.88
C ALA A 71 -8.86 4.13 0.49
N ILE A 72 -9.92 3.58 1.09
CA ILE A 72 -10.35 3.97 2.45
C ILE A 72 -9.65 3.19 3.56
N GLY A 73 -8.93 2.12 3.21
CA GLY A 73 -8.27 1.21 4.14
C GLY A 73 -7.37 1.93 5.15
N PRO A 74 -6.41 2.75 4.68
CA PRO A 74 -5.53 3.52 5.56
C PRO A 74 -6.30 4.49 6.48
N MET A 75 -7.36 5.13 5.98
CA MET A 75 -8.20 6.00 6.80
C MET A 75 -8.90 5.24 7.93
N LEU A 76 -9.41 4.03 7.66
CA LEU A 76 -9.94 3.16 8.70
C LEU A 76 -8.85 2.72 9.69
N GLY A 77 -7.66 2.40 9.16
CA GLY A 77 -6.46 2.07 9.93
C GLY A 77 -6.11 3.13 10.96
N HIS A 78 -5.75 4.32 10.49
CA HIS A 78 -5.22 5.40 11.31
C HIS A 78 -6.33 6.23 11.99
N CYS A 79 -7.36 6.64 11.23
CA CYS A 79 -8.37 7.57 11.77
C CYS A 79 -9.39 6.86 12.67
N HIS A 80 -9.67 5.57 12.42
CA HIS A 80 -10.63 4.76 13.19
C HIS A 80 -9.96 3.66 14.03
N ASN A 81 -8.62 3.71 14.17
CA ASN A 81 -7.81 2.81 14.98
C ASN A 81 -7.82 1.33 14.55
N PHE A 82 -8.11 1.01 13.28
CA PHE A 82 -8.09 -0.39 12.83
C PHE A 82 -6.67 -0.99 12.85
N TYR A 83 -5.62 -0.19 12.69
CA TYR A 83 -4.24 -0.66 12.85
C TYR A 83 -3.98 -1.23 14.26
N TYR A 84 -4.59 -0.64 15.27
CA TYR A 84 -4.40 -1.04 16.68
C TYR A 84 -5.42 -2.07 17.16
N THR A 85 -6.56 -2.19 16.48
CA THR A 85 -7.68 -3.03 16.95
C THR A 85 -7.87 -4.31 16.13
N ILE A 86 -7.37 -4.35 14.90
CA ILE A 86 -7.47 -5.51 14.00
C ILE A 86 -6.03 -5.92 13.61
N PRO A 87 -5.46 -6.98 14.22
CA PRO A 87 -4.02 -7.30 14.12
C PRO A 87 -3.45 -7.55 12.71
N TRP A 88 -4.31 -7.83 11.74
CA TRP A 88 -3.95 -8.13 10.36
C TRP A 88 -4.43 -7.07 9.36
N TRP A 89 -5.00 -5.96 9.84
CA TRP A 89 -5.61 -4.95 8.98
C TRP A 89 -4.62 -4.42 7.95
N ASP A 90 -3.48 -3.95 8.44
CA ASP A 90 -2.45 -3.37 7.60
C ASP A 90 -1.85 -4.39 6.63
N LYS A 91 -1.42 -5.54 7.17
CA LYS A 91 -0.95 -6.70 6.40
C LYS A 91 -1.92 -7.12 5.28
N MET A 92 -3.23 -7.06 5.52
CA MET A 92 -4.25 -7.35 4.51
C MET A 92 -4.28 -6.27 3.43
N LEU A 93 -4.16 -4.99 3.77
CA LEU A 93 -4.09 -3.90 2.80
C LEU A 93 -2.88 -4.07 1.87
N HIS A 94 -1.70 -4.41 2.39
CA HIS A 94 -0.51 -4.68 1.57
C HIS A 94 -0.71 -5.89 0.65
N ILE A 95 -1.24 -7.02 1.15
CA ILE A 95 -1.53 -8.16 0.25
C ILE A 95 -2.55 -7.75 -0.85
N LEU A 96 -3.55 -6.94 -0.50
CA LEU A 96 -4.57 -6.48 -1.44
C LEU A 96 -4.02 -5.50 -2.48
N GLY A 97 -3.15 -4.58 -2.06
CA GLY A 97 -2.37 -3.69 -2.92
C GLY A 97 -1.60 -4.49 -3.96
N GLY A 98 -0.88 -5.52 -3.50
CA GLY A 98 -0.06 -6.40 -4.32
C GLY A 98 -0.86 -7.06 -5.44
N VAL A 99 -2.04 -7.56 -5.09
CA VAL A 99 -2.96 -8.15 -6.06
C VAL A 99 -3.47 -7.09 -7.06
N MET A 100 -3.89 -5.94 -6.57
CA MET A 100 -4.47 -4.88 -7.40
C MET A 100 -3.47 -4.27 -8.39
N PHE A 101 -2.28 -3.88 -7.91
CA PHE A 101 -1.28 -3.25 -8.76
C PHE A 101 -0.65 -4.26 -9.72
N ALA A 102 -0.50 -5.53 -9.35
CA ALA A 102 -0.14 -6.58 -10.29
C ALA A 102 -1.19 -6.75 -11.41
N PHE A 103 -2.50 -6.76 -11.09
CA PHE A 103 -3.54 -6.78 -12.14
C PHE A 103 -3.42 -5.58 -13.07
N PHE A 104 -3.18 -4.39 -12.51
CA PHE A 104 -2.99 -3.20 -13.30
C PHE A 104 -1.75 -3.27 -14.20
N GLY A 105 -0.64 -3.80 -13.67
CA GLY A 105 0.59 -4.07 -14.44
C GLY A 105 0.37 -5.05 -15.59
N LEU A 106 -0.39 -6.13 -15.38
CA LEU A 106 -0.79 -7.06 -16.45
C LEU A 106 -1.54 -6.31 -17.57
N PHE A 107 -2.49 -5.46 -17.19
CA PHE A 107 -3.25 -4.67 -18.14
C PHE A 107 -2.41 -3.67 -18.93
N LEU A 108 -1.52 -2.94 -18.26
CA LEU A 108 -0.63 -2.00 -18.94
C LEU A 108 0.23 -2.74 -19.96
N PHE A 109 0.83 -3.86 -19.58
CA PHE A 109 1.65 -4.64 -20.49
C PHE A 109 0.85 -5.15 -21.70
N GLU A 110 -0.31 -5.78 -21.47
CA GLU A 110 -1.14 -6.28 -22.56
C GLU A 110 -1.63 -5.17 -23.49
N LYS A 111 -1.96 -3.99 -22.94
CA LYS A 111 -2.42 -2.83 -23.72
C LYS A 111 -1.34 -2.27 -24.62
N TYR A 112 -0.11 -2.12 -24.13
CA TYR A 112 0.96 -1.41 -24.85
C TYR A 112 1.95 -2.33 -25.57
N VAL A 113 2.12 -3.57 -25.13
CA VAL A 113 3.05 -4.56 -25.72
C VAL A 113 2.32 -5.68 -26.48
N GLY A 114 1.03 -5.86 -26.20
CA GLY A 114 0.17 -6.87 -26.81
C GLY A 114 0.21 -8.23 -26.10
N ASN A 115 -0.93 -8.90 -26.09
CA ASN A 115 -1.07 -10.23 -25.49
C ASN A 115 -0.66 -11.32 -26.50
N ASN A 116 0.36 -12.11 -26.15
CA ASN A 116 0.76 -13.31 -26.90
C ASN A 116 1.17 -14.41 -25.91
N LYS A 117 0.73 -15.65 -26.16
CA LYS A 117 1.10 -16.84 -25.36
C LYS A 117 2.60 -17.02 -25.15
N LYS A 118 3.44 -16.56 -26.08
CA LYS A 118 4.91 -16.60 -25.94
C LYS A 118 5.46 -15.61 -24.90
N LYS A 119 4.68 -14.61 -24.51
CA LYS A 119 5.09 -13.52 -23.60
C LYS A 119 4.55 -13.66 -22.18
N VAL A 120 3.78 -14.72 -21.86
CA VAL A 120 3.07 -14.87 -20.58
C VAL A 120 3.98 -14.68 -19.36
N VAL A 121 5.17 -15.29 -19.37
CA VAL A 121 6.14 -15.16 -18.26
C VAL A 121 6.67 -13.73 -18.16
N MET A 122 7.01 -13.11 -19.30
CA MET A 122 7.49 -11.72 -19.33
C MET A 122 6.41 -10.75 -18.84
N THR A 123 5.14 -10.95 -19.23
CA THR A 123 4.01 -10.16 -18.75
C THR A 123 3.84 -10.30 -17.23
N ALA A 124 3.97 -11.52 -16.69
CA ALA A 124 3.87 -11.76 -15.25
C ALA A 124 5.02 -11.11 -14.47
N ILE A 125 6.25 -11.18 -14.98
CA ILE A 125 7.41 -10.51 -14.38
C ILE A 125 7.21 -9.00 -14.40
N PHE A 126 6.76 -8.42 -15.52
CA PHE A 126 6.47 -7.00 -15.59
C PHE A 126 5.42 -6.59 -14.55
N ALA A 127 4.32 -7.34 -14.43
CA ALA A 127 3.28 -7.05 -13.46
C ALA A 127 3.78 -7.13 -12.01
N LEU A 128 4.61 -8.13 -11.69
CA LEU A 128 5.26 -8.26 -10.40
C LEU A 128 6.14 -7.04 -10.09
N CYS A 129 7.05 -6.68 -11.00
CA CYS A 129 7.93 -5.53 -10.83
C CYS A 129 7.15 -4.20 -10.75
N PHE A 130 6.08 -4.08 -11.53
CA PHE A 130 5.21 -2.90 -11.50
C PHE A 130 4.54 -2.76 -10.13
N SER A 131 3.99 -3.85 -9.56
CA SER A 131 3.38 -3.84 -8.23
C SER A 131 4.40 -3.43 -7.16
N MET A 132 5.57 -4.07 -7.16
CA MET A 132 6.65 -3.75 -6.21
C MET A 132 7.11 -2.29 -6.33
N ALA A 133 7.15 -1.73 -7.54
CA ALA A 133 7.53 -0.34 -7.73
C ALA A 133 6.49 0.62 -7.11
N ILE A 134 5.19 0.29 -7.17
CA ILE A 134 4.16 1.09 -6.49
C ILE A 134 4.30 0.96 -4.96
N SER A 135 4.61 -0.24 -4.44
CA SER A 135 4.92 -0.45 -3.02
C SER A 135 5.99 0.52 -2.54
N VAL A 136 7.13 0.55 -3.24
CA VAL A 136 8.27 1.39 -2.85
C VAL A 136 7.90 2.88 -2.84
N LEU A 137 7.03 3.32 -3.75
CA LEU A 137 6.55 4.70 -3.75
C LEU A 137 5.67 5.02 -2.54
N TRP A 138 4.93 4.05 -2.01
CA TRP A 138 4.17 4.20 -0.78
C TRP A 138 5.11 4.35 0.43
N GLU A 139 6.11 3.46 0.56
CA GLU A 139 7.13 3.54 1.62
C GLU A 139 7.89 4.88 1.59
N PHE A 140 8.16 5.42 0.39
CA PHE A 140 8.76 6.75 0.26
C PHE A 140 7.86 7.87 0.79
N CYS A 141 6.54 7.72 0.70
CA CYS A 141 5.60 8.68 1.27
C CYS A 141 5.62 8.62 2.80
N GLU A 142 5.66 7.41 3.37
CA GLU A 142 5.69 7.18 4.82
C GLU A 142 6.99 7.69 5.43
N TYR A 143 8.13 7.25 4.89
CA TYR A 143 9.43 7.77 5.28
C TYR A 143 9.52 9.30 5.18
N GLY A 144 8.93 9.88 4.12
CA GLY A 144 8.86 11.31 3.94
C GLY A 144 8.00 12.02 4.99
N ALA A 145 6.87 11.42 5.37
CA ALA A 145 6.00 11.92 6.43
C ALA A 145 6.73 11.94 7.78
N ASP A 146 7.41 10.85 8.12
CA ASP A 146 8.11 10.68 9.40
C ASP A 146 9.30 11.63 9.47
N THR A 147 10.09 11.69 8.41
CA THR A 147 11.31 12.51 8.35
C THR A 147 11.01 14.02 8.32
N PHE A 148 10.05 14.47 7.51
CA PHE A 148 9.86 15.91 7.23
C PHE A 148 8.72 16.54 8.02
N PHE A 149 7.79 15.75 8.54
CA PHE A 149 6.61 16.25 9.23
C PHE A 149 6.47 15.73 10.66
N GLY A 150 7.41 14.91 11.14
CA GLY A 150 7.40 14.37 12.50
C GLY A 150 6.19 13.48 12.77
N MET A 151 5.74 12.77 11.73
CA MET A 151 4.72 11.74 11.84
C MET A 151 5.34 10.40 12.27
N ASP A 152 4.49 9.41 12.42
CA ASP A 152 4.83 8.03 12.79
C ASP A 152 3.94 7.11 11.93
N MET A 153 4.28 7.03 10.65
CA MET A 153 3.55 6.27 9.64
C MET A 153 4.10 4.86 9.46
N GLN A 154 5.38 4.63 9.79
CA GLN A 154 6.01 3.31 9.81
C GLN A 154 5.95 2.75 11.25
N ASP A 155 5.37 1.57 11.47
CA ASP A 155 5.18 0.99 12.80
C ASP A 155 6.54 0.63 13.46
N ASP A 156 6.88 1.31 14.54
CA ASP A 156 8.08 1.05 15.34
C ASP A 156 8.08 -0.36 15.98
N VAL A 157 9.24 -1.03 15.93
CA VAL A 157 9.43 -2.34 16.57
C VAL A 157 10.53 -2.29 17.62
N VAL A 158 10.28 -2.88 18.79
CA VAL A 158 11.33 -3.08 19.80
C VAL A 158 12.17 -4.30 19.41
N ILE A 159 13.45 -4.07 19.17
CA ILE A 159 14.46 -5.10 18.89
C ILE A 159 15.47 -5.17 20.03
N HIS A 160 15.99 -6.38 20.26
CA HIS A 160 16.95 -6.65 21.35
C HIS A 160 18.37 -6.89 20.84
N ARG A 161 18.60 -6.69 19.54
CA ARG A 161 19.88 -6.93 18.88
C ARG A 161 20.05 -5.97 17.72
N ILE A 162 21.19 -5.32 17.66
CA ILE A 162 21.59 -4.51 16.50
C ILE A 162 22.94 -4.98 15.96
N ASN A 163 23.10 -4.90 14.64
CA ASN A 163 24.37 -5.15 13.97
C ASN A 163 24.68 -3.94 13.09
N SER A 164 25.87 -3.38 13.19
CA SER A 164 26.27 -2.22 12.40
C SER A 164 27.77 -2.13 12.26
N TYR A 165 28.23 -1.64 11.10
CA TYR A 165 29.63 -1.28 10.89
C TYR A 165 30.09 -0.09 11.76
N LEU A 166 29.15 0.64 12.39
CA LEU A 166 29.45 1.73 13.33
C LEU A 166 29.75 1.24 14.75
N LEU A 167 29.55 -0.05 15.02
CA LEU A 167 29.76 -0.65 16.34
C LEU A 167 31.13 -1.31 16.49
N ASP A 168 31.94 -1.27 15.44
CA ASP A 168 33.30 -1.79 15.42
C ASP A 168 34.27 -0.70 14.95
N ASP A 169 35.52 -0.77 15.41
CA ASP A 169 36.58 0.17 15.05
C ASP A 169 37.24 -0.21 13.71
N GLU A 170 37.10 -1.47 13.26
CA GLU A 170 37.67 -1.96 12.01
C GLU A 170 36.74 -1.76 10.80
N VAL A 171 37.26 -1.11 9.75
CA VAL A 171 36.51 -0.85 8.52
C VAL A 171 36.10 -2.15 7.84
N GLY A 172 34.78 -2.30 7.64
CA GLY A 172 34.21 -3.46 6.94
C GLY A 172 33.92 -4.67 7.84
N ILE A 173 34.12 -4.54 9.14
CA ILE A 173 33.68 -5.52 10.14
C ILE A 173 32.44 -4.97 10.85
N ALA A 174 31.37 -5.77 10.92
CA ALA A 174 30.16 -5.38 11.63
C ALA A 174 30.28 -5.80 13.10
N GLY A 175 30.16 -4.83 14.00
CA GLY A 175 29.98 -5.08 15.43
C GLY A 175 28.52 -5.41 15.75
N SER A 176 28.29 -6.00 16.93
CA SER A 176 26.95 -6.31 17.42
C SER A 176 26.77 -5.92 18.88
N ILE A 177 25.55 -5.47 19.21
CA ILE A 177 25.07 -5.39 20.59
C ILE A 177 23.90 -6.36 20.69
N ASP A 178 24.04 -7.34 21.58
CA ASP A 178 23.04 -8.35 21.89
C ASP A 178 22.37 -8.02 23.23
N GLU A 179 21.21 -8.65 23.49
CA GLU A 179 20.49 -8.56 24.77
C GLU A 179 20.28 -7.10 25.24
N ILE A 180 19.81 -6.24 24.32
CA ILE A 180 19.50 -4.85 24.66
C ILE A 180 18.31 -4.83 25.62
N GLU A 181 18.57 -4.48 26.87
CA GLU A 181 17.57 -4.28 27.91
C GLU A 181 17.21 -2.80 28.09
N GLU A 182 18.17 -1.91 27.88
CA GLU A 182 18.03 -0.48 28.16
C GLU A 182 18.75 0.39 27.12
N VAL A 183 18.09 1.47 26.68
CA VAL A 183 18.68 2.51 25.82
C VAL A 183 18.50 3.87 26.49
N LEU A 184 19.61 4.62 26.62
CA LEU A 184 19.62 5.98 27.18
C LEU A 184 19.72 7.01 26.06
N VAL A 185 18.74 7.91 25.98
CA VAL A 185 18.75 9.07 25.07
C VAL A 185 18.81 10.35 25.90
N ASN A 186 19.92 11.08 25.80
CA ASN A 186 20.18 12.29 26.60
C ASN A 186 20.02 12.06 28.12
N GLY A 187 20.49 10.89 28.61
CA GLY A 187 20.44 10.52 30.03
C GLY A 187 19.07 10.06 30.53
N LYS A 188 18.07 9.91 29.65
CA LYS A 188 16.77 9.33 29.97
C LYS A 188 16.62 7.96 29.32
N THR A 189 16.20 6.98 30.12
CA THR A 189 15.85 5.65 29.64
C THR A 189 14.60 5.71 28.77
N LEU A 190 14.61 5.03 27.63
CA LEU A 190 13.41 4.86 26.80
C LEU A 190 12.34 4.05 27.55
N PRO A 191 11.04 4.30 27.33
CA PRO A 191 9.95 3.59 28.01
C PRO A 191 9.69 2.19 27.41
N VAL A 192 10.72 1.52 26.90
CA VAL A 192 10.68 0.17 26.32
C VAL A 192 11.90 -0.62 26.77
N ALA A 193 11.75 -1.93 26.92
CA ALA A 193 12.87 -2.82 27.23
C ALA A 193 13.55 -3.23 25.91
N GLY A 194 14.41 -2.38 25.35
CA GLY A 194 15.10 -2.66 24.09
C GLY A 194 15.44 -1.42 23.28
N TYR A 195 15.86 -1.64 22.03
CA TYR A 195 16.13 -0.60 21.04
C TYR A 195 14.92 -0.43 20.11
N ILE A 196 14.54 0.81 19.81
CA ILE A 196 13.44 1.12 18.89
C ILE A 196 13.99 1.12 17.47
N ASP A 197 13.54 0.16 16.66
CA ASP A 197 13.73 0.17 15.21
C ASP A 197 12.68 1.08 14.58
N ILE A 198 13.14 2.18 13.98
CA ILE A 198 12.28 3.23 13.41
C ILE A 198 11.89 2.81 11.99
N GLY A 199 10.85 2.00 11.87
CA GLY A 199 10.18 1.68 10.62
C GLY A 199 10.88 0.72 9.64
N LEU A 200 12.14 0.31 9.85
CA LEU A 200 12.85 -0.56 8.89
C LEU A 200 12.17 -1.94 8.78
N ASN A 201 11.87 -2.58 9.90
CA ASN A 201 11.21 -3.88 9.89
C ASN A 201 9.79 -3.81 9.32
N ASP A 202 9.09 -2.72 9.57
CA ASP A 202 7.74 -2.47 9.08
C ASP A 202 7.72 -2.34 7.56
N THR A 203 8.48 -1.36 7.02
CA THR A 203 8.64 -1.18 5.58
C THR A 203 9.06 -2.45 4.85
N MET A 204 9.99 -3.21 5.43
CA MET A 204 10.40 -4.48 4.82
C MET A 204 9.29 -5.52 4.85
N MET A 205 8.50 -5.59 5.93
CA MET A 205 7.35 -6.48 6.02
C MET A 205 6.27 -6.11 5.00
N ASP A 206 5.98 -4.84 4.85
CA ASP A 206 4.95 -4.30 3.96
C ASP A 206 5.28 -4.54 2.49
N MET A 207 6.53 -4.24 2.10
CA MET A 207 7.05 -4.59 0.78
C MET A 207 7.00 -6.10 0.50
N LEU A 208 7.26 -6.95 1.50
CA LEU A 208 7.19 -8.41 1.35
C LEU A 208 5.75 -8.90 1.18
N LEU A 209 4.80 -8.37 1.96
CA LEU A 209 3.39 -8.74 1.90
C LEU A 209 2.73 -8.27 0.60
N GLU A 210 3.07 -7.07 0.15
CA GLU A 210 2.70 -6.58 -1.17
C GLU A 210 3.27 -7.48 -2.28
N THR A 211 4.55 -7.83 -2.19
CA THR A 211 5.20 -8.74 -3.14
C THR A 211 4.51 -10.11 -3.17
N LEU A 212 4.09 -10.64 -2.01
CA LEU A 212 3.33 -11.88 -1.93
C LEU A 212 2.01 -11.80 -2.71
N GLY A 213 1.25 -10.71 -2.56
CA GLY A 213 0.03 -10.47 -3.33
C GLY A 213 0.29 -10.46 -4.85
N ALA A 214 1.35 -9.78 -5.27
CA ALA A 214 1.75 -9.70 -6.67
C ALA A 214 2.22 -11.06 -7.24
N VAL A 215 2.94 -11.85 -6.45
CA VAL A 215 3.38 -13.22 -6.82
C VAL A 215 2.18 -14.13 -7.05
N VAL A 216 1.15 -14.05 -6.20
CA VAL A 216 -0.09 -14.83 -6.39
C VAL A 216 -0.71 -14.53 -7.76
N VAL A 217 -0.81 -13.25 -8.13
CA VAL A 217 -1.33 -12.83 -9.44
C VAL A 217 -0.45 -13.35 -10.58
N ALA A 218 0.87 -13.21 -10.47
CA ALA A 218 1.82 -13.67 -11.48
C ALA A 218 1.71 -15.19 -11.72
N VAL A 219 1.66 -15.99 -10.64
CA VAL A 219 1.52 -17.45 -10.71
C VAL A 219 0.18 -17.85 -11.34
N VAL A 220 -0.93 -17.24 -10.91
CA VAL A 220 -2.25 -17.51 -11.47
C VAL A 220 -2.29 -17.16 -12.97
N TYR A 221 -1.68 -16.04 -13.37
CA TYR A 221 -1.60 -15.65 -14.77
C TYR A 221 -0.79 -16.63 -15.63
N ILE A 222 0.34 -17.13 -15.11
CA ILE A 222 1.18 -18.13 -15.78
C ILE A 222 0.45 -19.47 -15.93
N ILE A 223 -0.14 -20.00 -14.86
CA ILE A 223 -0.91 -21.25 -14.87
C ILE A 223 -2.11 -21.12 -15.81
N GLY A 224 -2.77 -19.97 -15.79
CA GLY A 224 -3.87 -19.63 -16.70
C GLY A 224 -3.45 -19.41 -18.16
N LYS A 225 -2.15 -19.52 -18.49
CA LYS A 225 -1.59 -19.30 -19.83
C LYS A 225 -2.00 -17.96 -20.44
N GLY A 226 -2.03 -16.90 -19.61
CA GLY A 226 -2.41 -15.54 -20.01
C GLY A 226 -3.90 -15.30 -20.21
N LYS A 227 -4.77 -16.22 -19.79
CA LYS A 227 -6.24 -16.04 -19.83
C LYS A 227 -6.74 -15.43 -18.53
N PHE A 228 -6.49 -14.14 -18.31
CA PHE A 228 -6.95 -13.43 -17.12
C PHE A 228 -7.47 -12.03 -17.47
N ASN A 229 -8.80 -11.86 -17.54
CA ASN A 229 -9.42 -10.62 -18.02
C ASN A 229 -9.96 -9.77 -16.86
N VAL A 230 -9.16 -8.81 -16.39
CA VAL A 230 -9.57 -7.87 -15.33
C VAL A 230 -9.98 -6.50 -15.88
N PHE A 231 -9.62 -6.21 -17.12
CA PHE A 231 -9.88 -4.93 -17.75
C PHE A 231 -10.60 -5.15 -19.07
N LYS A 232 -11.61 -4.32 -19.33
CA LYS A 232 -12.29 -4.27 -20.62
C LYS A 232 -11.76 -3.07 -21.38
N ASN A 233 -11.26 -3.29 -22.60
CA ASN A 233 -10.94 -2.18 -23.50
C ASN A 233 -12.24 -1.41 -23.79
N LYS A 234 -12.21 -0.09 -23.61
CA LYS A 234 -13.22 0.78 -24.20
C LYS A 234 -12.85 0.94 -25.67
N GLU A 235 -13.13 -0.08 -26.49
CA GLU A 235 -13.06 0.11 -27.94
C GLU A 235 -14.11 1.15 -28.36
N GLN A 236 -13.66 2.01 -29.27
CA GLN A 236 -14.32 3.20 -29.76
C GLN A 236 -15.75 2.88 -30.18
N LYS A 237 -16.73 3.49 -29.52
CA LYS A 237 -17.97 3.81 -30.22
C LYS A 237 -17.59 4.88 -31.25
N THR A 238 -17.40 4.44 -32.49
CA THR A 238 -17.56 5.28 -33.68
C THR A 238 -18.88 6.04 -33.61
#